data_AF-A0A971SF64-F1
#
_entry.id   AF-A0A971SF64-F1
#
_cell.length_a   1.000
_cell.length_b   1.000
_cell.length_c   1.000
_cell.angle_alpha   90.00
_cell.angle_beta   90.00
_cell.angle_gamma   90.00
#
_symmetry.space_group_name_H-M   'P 1'
#
loop_
_entity.id
_entity.type
_entity.pdbx_description
1 polymer ?
#
loop_
_entity_poly.entity_id
_entity_poly.type
_entity_poly.pdbx_seq_one_letter_code
_entity_poly.pdbx_strand_id
1 'polypeptide(L)'
;MKTTLVIMAAGIGARYGAGIKQLAKMTKCGDTIIDFSIYDAKEAGFDKVVFIIRKDIEKDFREVIGDRVRDFIDIEYVFQDINDLPDGFEVPIGRTKPWGTVHAVLAAREAIDGPFLVINADDYYG
;
A
#
# COMPACT_ATOMS: atom_id res chain seq x y z
N MET A 1 3.97 21.50 6.83
CA MET A 1 3.80 20.14 7.38
C MET A 1 3.42 19.26 6.22
N LYS A 2 4.10 18.14 6.00
CA LYS A 2 3.79 17.26 4.86
C LYS A 2 2.67 16.30 5.24
N THR A 3 1.68 16.12 4.38
CA THR A 3 0.59 15.15 4.56
C THR A 3 0.86 13.89 3.76
N THR A 4 0.59 12.72 4.35
CA THR A 4 0.89 11.42 3.73
C THR A 4 -0.38 10.60 3.54
N LEU A 5 -0.55 10.03 2.34
CA LEU A 5 -1.56 9.01 2.08
C LEU A 5 -0.94 7.63 2.25
N VAL A 6 -1.52 6.79 3.09
CA VAL A 6 -1.10 5.41 3.29
C VAL A 6 -2.09 4.50 2.57
N ILE A 7 -1.61 3.70 1.62
CA ILE A 7 -2.42 2.78 0.83
C ILE A 7 -2.09 1.34 1.23
N MET A 8 -3.09 0.62 1.73
CA MET A 8 -2.94 -0.77 2.18
C MET A 8 -3.10 -1.76 1.02
N ALA A 9 -1.97 -2.11 0.42
CA ALA A 9 -1.86 -2.95 -0.77
C ALA A 9 -1.34 -4.38 -0.49
N ALA A 10 -1.24 -4.79 0.79
CA ALA A 10 -0.68 -6.09 1.18
C ALA A 10 -1.65 -7.28 1.03
N GLY A 11 -2.92 -7.06 0.67
CA GLY A 11 -3.93 -8.12 0.55
C GLY A 11 -3.77 -8.98 -0.72
N ILE A 12 -3.81 -10.31 -0.60
CA ILE A 12 -3.95 -11.24 -1.73
C ILE A 12 -5.44 -11.35 -2.06
N GLY A 13 -5.81 -11.11 -3.33
CA GLY A 13 -7.12 -11.47 -3.88
C GLY A 13 -7.30 -12.99 -4.03
N ALA A 14 -6.83 -13.81 -3.08
CA ALA A 14 -6.73 -15.27 -3.19
C ALA A 14 -8.09 -15.95 -3.44
N ARG A 15 -9.19 -15.27 -3.11
CA ARG A 15 -10.56 -15.73 -3.37
C ARG A 15 -10.94 -15.74 -4.86
N TYR A 16 -10.16 -15.11 -5.74
CA TYR A 16 -10.56 -14.86 -7.13
C TYR A 16 -9.63 -15.47 -8.20
N GLY A 17 -8.65 -16.29 -7.82
CA GLY A 17 -7.92 -17.16 -8.76
C GLY A 17 -7.07 -16.49 -9.87
N ALA A 18 -7.06 -15.17 -9.98
CA ALA A 18 -6.37 -14.44 -11.04
C ALA A 18 -5.70 -13.15 -10.49
N GLY A 19 -4.39 -13.22 -10.26
CA GLY A 19 -3.54 -12.05 -10.06
C GLY A 19 -3.84 -11.15 -8.84
N ILE A 20 -3.12 -10.03 -8.78
CA ILE A 20 -3.31 -9.00 -7.75
C ILE A 20 -4.45 -8.09 -8.22
N LYS A 21 -5.66 -8.25 -7.64
CA LYS A 21 -6.88 -7.48 -7.97
C LYS A 21 -6.64 -5.97 -8.08
N GLN A 22 -5.78 -5.44 -7.23
CA GLN A 22 -5.44 -4.02 -7.14
C GLN A 22 -4.70 -3.50 -8.38
N LEU A 23 -4.00 -4.38 -9.10
CA LEU A 23 -3.31 -4.09 -10.36
C LEU A 23 -4.22 -4.31 -11.58
N ALA A 24 -5.51 -4.65 -11.36
CA ALA A 24 -6.45 -4.80 -12.46
C ALA A 24 -6.72 -3.43 -13.10
N LYS A 25 -6.57 -3.41 -14.43
CA LYS A 25 -6.84 -2.24 -15.26
C LYS A 25 -8.34 -2.03 -15.36
N MET A 26 -8.80 -0.86 -14.91
CA MET A 26 -10.21 -0.44 -14.91
C MET A 26 -10.58 0.36 -16.15
N THR A 27 -9.61 1.04 -16.79
CA THR A 27 -9.83 1.85 -17.99
C THR A 27 -9.22 1.22 -19.24
N LYS A 28 -9.67 1.67 -20.41
CA LYS A 28 -9.07 1.30 -21.71
C LYS A 28 -7.62 1.80 -21.85
N CYS A 29 -7.25 2.83 -21.11
CA CYS A 29 -5.90 3.40 -21.05
C CYS A 29 -4.99 2.62 -20.08
N GLY A 30 -5.55 1.67 -19.32
CA GLY A 30 -4.81 0.80 -18.43
C GLY A 30 -4.60 1.35 -17.03
N ASP A 31 -5.44 2.28 -16.59
CA ASP A 31 -5.40 2.86 -15.24
C ASP A 31 -6.08 1.91 -14.25
N THR A 32 -5.49 1.82 -13.07
CA THR A 32 -5.94 1.02 -11.92
C THR A 32 -6.77 1.89 -10.97
N ILE A 33 -7.47 1.25 -10.03
CA ILE A 33 -8.20 1.98 -8.98
C ILE A 33 -7.27 2.81 -8.07
N ILE A 34 -6.03 2.35 -7.90
CA ILE A 34 -5.00 3.04 -7.11
C ILE A 34 -4.58 4.34 -7.82
N ASP A 35 -4.52 4.36 -9.15
CA ASP A 35 -4.16 5.56 -9.91
C ASP A 35 -5.15 6.71 -9.65
N PHE A 36 -6.46 6.40 -9.60
CA PHE A 36 -7.48 7.39 -9.22
C PHE A 36 -7.26 7.92 -7.80
N SER A 37 -7.02 7.02 -6.83
CA SER A 37 -6.77 7.43 -5.44
C SER A 37 -5.55 8.34 -5.30
N ILE A 38 -4.47 8.10 -6.07
CA ILE A 38 -3.29 8.96 -6.07
C ILE A 38 -3.59 10.31 -6.72
N TYR A 39 -4.31 10.30 -7.85
CA TYR A 39 -4.70 11.51 -8.54
C TYR A 39 -5.51 12.44 -7.63
N ASP A 40 -6.56 11.90 -6.99
CA ASP A 40 -7.43 12.67 -6.09
C ASP A 40 -6.67 13.14 -4.85
N ALA A 41 -5.77 12.32 -4.31
CA ALA A 41 -4.92 12.72 -3.19
C ALA A 41 -3.98 13.87 -3.57
N LYS A 42 -3.41 13.84 -4.78
CA LYS A 42 -2.57 14.92 -5.26
C LYS A 42 -3.36 16.22 -5.40
N GLU A 43 -4.55 16.16 -5.99
CA GLU A 43 -5.45 17.32 -6.13
C GLU A 43 -5.92 17.85 -4.77
N ALA A 44 -6.11 16.97 -3.79
CA ALA A 44 -6.44 17.33 -2.40
C ALA A 44 -5.26 17.89 -1.59
N GLY A 45 -4.04 17.90 -2.15
CA GLY A 45 -2.85 18.48 -1.53
C GLY A 45 -2.04 17.53 -0.66
N PHE A 46 -2.10 16.21 -0.90
CA PHE A 46 -1.16 15.26 -0.30
C PHE A 46 0.23 15.37 -0.93
N ASP A 47 1.26 15.28 -0.09
CA ASP A 47 2.67 15.44 -0.51
C ASP A 47 3.33 14.11 -0.86
N LYS A 48 2.91 13.03 -0.18
CA LYS A 48 3.57 11.71 -0.21
C LYS A 48 2.55 10.58 -0.17
N VAL A 49 2.87 9.47 -0.84
CA VAL A 49 2.15 8.21 -0.75
C VAL A 49 3.07 7.13 -0.17
N VAL A 50 2.57 6.41 0.83
CA VAL A 50 3.25 5.23 1.40
C VAL A 50 2.42 4.00 1.09
N PHE A 51 3.00 3.08 0.32
CA PHE A 51 2.38 1.79 0.01
C PHE A 51 2.80 0.73 1.01
N ILE A 52 1.83 0.11 1.67
CA ILE A 52 2.07 -1.10 2.47
C ILE A 52 1.83 -2.31 1.59
N ILE A 53 2.89 -2.95 1.13
CA ILE A 53 2.85 -4.12 0.24
C ILE A 53 3.52 -5.33 0.87
N ARG A 54 3.48 -6.46 0.17
CA ARG A 54 4.30 -7.62 0.51
C ARG A 54 5.53 -7.67 -0.38
N LYS A 55 6.63 -8.25 0.14
CA LYS A 55 7.91 -8.35 -0.58
C LYS A 55 7.81 -9.16 -1.88
N ASP A 56 6.94 -10.17 -1.93
CA ASP A 56 6.75 -11.03 -3.10
C ASP A 56 6.13 -10.30 -4.31
N ILE A 57 5.41 -9.19 -4.09
CA ILE A 57 4.71 -8.44 -5.14
C ILE A 57 5.37 -7.10 -5.46
N GLU A 58 6.50 -6.78 -4.81
CA GLU A 58 7.13 -5.47 -4.93
C GLU A 58 7.50 -5.12 -6.37
N LYS A 59 8.12 -6.07 -7.08
CA LYS A 59 8.56 -5.84 -8.45
C LYS A 59 7.39 -5.51 -9.37
N ASP A 60 6.37 -6.37 -9.38
CA ASP A 60 5.16 -6.18 -10.20
C ASP A 60 4.45 -4.86 -9.85
N PHE A 61 4.39 -4.52 -8.56
CA PHE A 61 3.76 -3.28 -8.11
C PHE A 61 4.52 -2.03 -8.55
N ARG A 62 5.85 -2.06 -8.48
CA ARG A 62 6.71 -0.95 -8.94
C ARG A 62 6.59 -0.75 -10.44
N GLU A 63 6.58 -1.83 -11.23
CA GLU A 63 6.45 -1.77 -12.69
C GLU A 63 5.07 -1.30 -13.16
N VAL A 64 3.99 -1.70 -12.49
CA VAL A 64 2.62 -1.35 -12.91
C VAL A 64 2.19 0.04 -12.44
N ILE A 65 2.49 0.39 -11.19
CA ILE A 65 2.02 1.63 -10.55
C ILE A 65 3.20 2.58 -10.36
N GLY A 66 4.23 2.13 -9.64
CA GLY A 66 5.33 2.98 -9.16
C GLY A 66 5.95 3.87 -10.23
N ASP A 67 6.30 3.31 -11.37
CA ASP A 67 6.99 4.05 -12.42
C ASP A 67 6.13 5.15 -13.06
N ARG A 68 4.79 5.02 -13.01
CA ARG A 68 3.86 6.03 -13.58
C ARG A 68 3.59 7.19 -12.62
N VAL A 69 3.57 6.93 -11.32
CA VAL A 69 3.15 7.92 -10.32
C VAL A 69 4.30 8.63 -9.61
N ARG A 70 5.53 8.10 -9.66
CA ARG A 70 6.72 8.72 -9.05
C ARG A 70 7.05 10.12 -9.60
N ASP A 71 6.70 10.41 -10.84
CA ASP A 71 6.93 11.73 -11.44
C ASP A 71 5.96 12.80 -10.90
N PHE A 72 4.88 12.40 -10.21
CA PHE A 72 3.80 13.30 -9.78
C PHE A 72 3.73 13.50 -8.26
N ILE A 73 4.10 12.47 -7.48
CA ILE A 73 4.06 12.49 -6.02
C ILE A 73 5.22 11.66 -5.43
N ASP A 74 5.66 12.03 -4.23
CA ASP A 74 6.69 11.26 -3.51
C ASP A 74 6.12 9.90 -3.10
N ILE A 75 6.88 8.82 -3.31
CA ILE A 75 6.41 7.44 -3.09
C ILE A 75 7.43 6.65 -2.29
N GLU A 76 6.94 6.02 -1.22
CA GLU A 76 7.69 5.07 -0.43
C GLU A 76 6.94 3.74 -0.31
N TYR A 77 7.70 2.64 -0.22
CA TYR A 77 7.17 1.30 -0.06
C TYR A 77 7.62 0.74 1.28
N VAL A 78 6.66 0.24 2.06
CA VAL A 78 6.90 -0.42 3.33
C VAL A 78 6.28 -1.81 3.32
N PHE A 79 6.77 -2.68 4.20
CA PHE A 79 6.41 -4.10 4.18
C PHE A 79 5.88 -4.53 5.54
N GLN A 80 4.73 -5.22 5.53
CA GLN A 80 4.25 -5.89 6.73
C GLN A 80 5.07 -7.17 6.98
N ASP A 81 6.08 -7.09 7.83
CA ASP A 81 6.86 -8.25 8.27
C ASP A 81 6.19 -8.91 9.49
N ILE A 82 6.05 -10.24 9.48
CA ILE A 82 5.48 -10.96 10.63
C ILE A 82 6.41 -10.94 11.85
N ASN A 83 7.70 -10.67 11.63
CA ASN A 83 8.72 -10.60 12.68
C ASN A 83 8.86 -9.19 13.28
N ASP A 84 8.16 -8.18 12.74
CA ASP A 84 8.17 -6.81 13.26
C ASP A 84 7.28 -6.71 14.51
N LEU A 85 7.78 -7.29 15.60
CA LEU A 85 7.10 -7.35 16.89
C LEU A 85 7.83 -6.48 17.92
N PRO A 86 7.11 -5.96 18.94
CA PRO A 86 7.75 -5.27 20.05
C PRO A 86 8.75 -6.17 20.78
N ASP A 87 9.75 -5.55 21.42
CA ASP A 87 10.75 -6.25 22.22
C ASP A 87 10.10 -7.20 23.25
N GLY A 88 10.63 -8.42 23.31
CA GLY A 88 10.14 -9.47 24.21
C GLY A 88 9.00 -10.34 23.64
N PHE A 89 8.56 -10.09 22.41
CA PHE A 89 7.60 -10.95 21.70
C PHE A 89 8.27 -11.74 20.57
N GLU A 90 7.82 -12.97 20.36
CA GLU A 90 8.27 -13.84 19.27
C GLU A 90 7.09 -14.30 18.43
N VAL A 91 7.35 -14.60 17.16
CA VAL A 91 6.35 -15.14 16.25
C VAL A 91 5.98 -16.56 16.71
N PRO A 92 4.70 -16.86 16.98
CA PRO A 92 4.28 -18.22 17.34
C PRO A 92 4.65 -19.22 16.26
N ILE A 93 5.13 -20.40 16.68
CA ILE A 93 5.52 -21.48 15.76
C ILE A 93 4.37 -21.78 14.78
N GLY A 94 4.69 -21.77 13.48
CA GLY A 94 3.73 -22.09 12.42
C GLY A 94 2.83 -20.93 11.97
N ARG A 95 3.00 -19.71 12.52
CA ARG A 95 2.29 -18.53 12.01
C ARG A 95 2.78 -18.19 10.60
N THR A 96 1.85 -18.21 9.65
CA THR A 96 2.09 -17.74 8.26
C THR A 96 1.16 -16.59 7.86
N LYS A 97 0.05 -16.41 8.59
CA LYS A 97 -0.91 -15.34 8.34
C LYS A 97 -0.40 -14.00 8.89
N PRO A 98 -0.59 -12.88 8.17
CA PRO A 98 -0.29 -11.54 8.68
C PRO A 98 -1.02 -11.23 10.00
N TRP A 99 -0.51 -10.25 10.74
CA TRP A 99 -1.08 -9.83 12.03
C TRP A 99 -2.38 -8.99 11.92
N GLY A 100 -2.66 -8.47 10.72
CA GLY A 100 -3.89 -7.71 10.43
C GLY A 100 -3.61 -6.26 10.05
N THR A 101 -4.69 -5.50 9.83
CA THR A 101 -4.66 -4.14 9.25
C THR A 101 -3.93 -3.13 10.13
N VAL A 102 -4.14 -3.16 11.45
CA VAL A 102 -3.47 -2.23 12.37
C VAL A 102 -1.95 -2.45 12.36
N HIS A 103 -1.50 -3.70 12.36
CA HIS A 103 -0.08 -4.01 12.23
C HIS A 103 0.47 -3.62 10.85
N ALA A 104 -0.34 -3.68 9.79
CA ALA A 104 0.07 -3.19 8.48
C ALA A 104 0.34 -1.68 8.54
N VAL A 105 -0.53 -0.89 9.16
CA VAL A 105 -0.32 0.54 9.39
C VAL A 105 0.93 0.81 10.25
N LEU A 106 1.17 -0.01 11.28
CA LEU A 106 2.38 0.11 12.11
C LEU A 106 3.68 -0.10 11.32
N ALA A 107 3.65 -0.88 10.24
CA ALA A 107 4.80 -1.06 9.36
C ALA A 107 5.21 0.23 8.63
N ALA A 108 4.32 1.23 8.57
CA ALA A 108 4.60 2.53 7.96
C ALA A 108 5.15 3.58 8.96
N ARG A 109 5.34 3.22 10.24
CA ARG A 109 5.69 4.18 11.31
C ARG A 109 6.96 5.00 11.04
N GLU A 110 7.97 4.41 10.40
CA GLU A 110 9.24 5.09 10.09
C GLU A 110 9.17 5.92 8.79
N ALA A 111 8.10 5.75 8.00
CA ALA A 111 7.89 6.43 6.73
C ALA A 111 6.95 7.65 6.86
N ILE A 112 6.42 7.92 8.06
CA ILE A 112 5.39 8.94 8.31
C ILE A 112 5.87 9.91 9.40
N ASP A 113 6.13 11.16 9.00
CA ASP A 113 6.62 12.23 9.90
C ASP A 113 5.56 13.32 10.19
N GLY A 114 4.28 13.05 9.91
CA GLY A 114 3.21 14.04 10.00
C GLY A 114 1.82 13.44 9.88
N PRO A 115 0.76 14.27 9.74
CA PRO A 115 -0.59 13.78 9.58
C PRO A 115 -0.74 12.92 8.33
N PHE A 116 -1.51 11.86 8.47
CA PHE A 116 -1.71 10.89 7.43
C PHE A 116 -3.15 10.39 7.39
N LEU A 117 -3.55 9.90 6.22
CA LEU A 117 -4.81 9.19 6.00
C LEU A 117 -4.49 7.76 5.56
N VAL A 118 -5.31 6.79 5.97
CA VAL A 118 -5.17 5.39 5.56
C VAL A 118 -6.37 4.99 4.71
N ILE A 119 -6.11 4.39 3.54
CA ILE A 119 -7.14 3.86 2.64
C ILE A 119 -6.82 2.41 2.21
N ASN A 120 -7.86 1.71 1.74
CA ASN A 120 -7.70 0.41 1.09
C ASN A 120 -7.21 0.60 -0.36
N ALA A 121 -6.51 -0.40 -0.89
CA ALA A 121 -6.01 -0.37 -2.26
C ALA A 121 -7.02 -0.81 -3.33
N ASP A 122 -8.22 -1.28 -2.95
CA ASP A 122 -9.22 -1.82 -3.86
C ASP A 122 -10.62 -1.19 -3.72
N ASP A 123 -10.69 -0.02 -3.08
CA ASP A 123 -11.88 0.81 -2.95
C ASP A 123 -11.73 2.11 -3.77
N TYR A 124 -12.87 2.65 -4.22
CA TYR A 124 -12.96 3.94 -4.91
C TYR A 124 -13.63 4.95 -3.97
N TYR A 125 -13.01 6.13 -3.80
CA TYR A 125 -13.40 7.08 -2.75
C TYR A 125 -14.16 8.32 -3.22
N GLY A 126 -14.26 8.59 -4.53
CA GLY A 126 -15.13 9.64 -5.06
C GLY A 126 -14.47 10.56 -6.07
#